data_AF-A0A969KJV1-F1
#
_entry.id   AF-A0A969KJV1-F1
#
_cell.length_a   1.000
_cell.length_b   1.000
_cell.length_c   1.000
_cell.angle_alpha   90.00
_cell.angle_beta   90.00
_cell.angle_gamma   90.00
#
_symmetry.space_group_name_H-M   'P 1'
#
loop_
_entity.id
_entity.type
_entity.pdbx_description
1 polymer ?
#
loop_
_entity_poly.entity_id
_entity_poly.type
_entity_poly.pdbx_seq_one_letter_code
_entity_poly.pdbx_strand_id
1 'polypeptide(L)'
;MVLPADLSQPINLSADFGYPLNVLIISTGLGMVVLTGWGLSCWLNYDLSQLGRFMDGITSPDKDTGLGGNQKEHNPRLQEFTALDHKVLLLAQTVAQLRKDLGHLRDRHDAELMAAKQETEIANRAKSAFIGNMSHELRTPLNSIMVSAQILEMDHDLSMEAQEYVTIIYQSGQNLLQLINNLIDLSRLDNHQFKVELQTIELKPLLMQLKTLFNPKAKPKGLMLSFYLGDRVPLQFQSDPLRLKEILTNLIRNAIQYTDRGTVIINVDLADSNPIHQGPSSSYHSFPPLQTMAN
;
A
#
# COMPACT_ATOMS: atom_id res chain seq x y z
N MET A 1 -6.62 -50.99 50.80
CA MET A 1 -7.38 -51.16 49.55
C MET A 1 -8.46 -50.08 49.55
N VAL A 2 -8.11 -48.81 49.36
CA VAL A 2 -7.93 -48.10 48.07
C VAL A 2 -9.17 -48.26 47.18
N LEU A 3 -10.14 -47.35 47.28
CA LEU A 3 -10.30 -46.22 46.33
C LEU A 3 -11.36 -45.21 46.84
N PRO A 4 -11.15 -43.89 46.69
CA PRO A 4 -12.08 -42.84 47.11
C PRO A 4 -12.93 -42.26 45.96
N ALA A 5 -14.01 -41.61 46.39
CA ALA A 5 -14.65 -40.36 45.93
C ALA A 5 -14.51 -39.84 44.48
N ASP A 6 -15.69 -39.46 43.98
CA ASP A 6 -16.02 -38.31 43.13
C ASP A 6 -15.69 -38.35 41.63
N LEU A 7 -16.76 -38.32 40.82
CA LEU A 7 -16.76 -37.93 39.40
C LEU A 7 -18.15 -37.38 39.07
N SER A 8 -18.51 -36.26 39.70
CA SER A 8 -19.39 -35.28 39.07
C SER A 8 -18.69 -34.67 37.85
N GLN A 9 -18.93 -35.24 36.67
CA GLN A 9 -18.65 -34.61 35.37
C GLN A 9 -19.80 -34.95 34.40
N PRO A 10 -20.65 -33.98 34.01
CA PRO A 10 -21.62 -34.20 32.95
C PRO A 10 -20.90 -34.34 31.61
N ILE A 11 -21.42 -35.27 30.79
CA ILE A 11 -21.04 -35.44 29.40
C ILE A 11 -21.21 -34.10 28.68
N ASN A 12 -20.10 -33.54 28.21
CA ASN A 12 -20.08 -32.37 27.36
C ASN A 12 -20.62 -32.78 25.98
N LEU A 13 -21.91 -32.50 25.73
CA LEU A 13 -22.50 -32.54 24.39
C LEU A 13 -22.58 -31.10 23.87
N SER A 14 -21.42 -30.51 23.59
CA SER A 14 -21.34 -29.35 22.71
C SER A 14 -21.65 -29.81 21.28
N ALA A 15 -22.47 -29.01 20.58
CA ALA A 15 -22.78 -29.05 19.15
C ALA A 15 -23.94 -29.97 18.73
N ASP A 16 -25.18 -29.43 18.68
CA ASP A 16 -25.98 -29.50 17.43
C ASP A 16 -27.29 -28.66 17.37
N PHE A 17 -27.48 -27.60 18.16
CA PHE A 17 -28.78 -26.89 18.21
C PHE A 17 -28.76 -25.39 17.85
N GLY A 18 -27.69 -24.90 17.20
CA GLY A 18 -27.57 -23.49 16.80
C GLY A 18 -28.06 -23.15 15.38
N TYR A 19 -28.30 -24.15 14.52
CA TYR A 19 -28.59 -23.95 13.10
C TYR A 19 -30.08 -23.81 12.72
N PRO A 20 -31.09 -24.41 13.40
CA PRO A 20 -32.45 -24.37 12.88
C PRO A 20 -33.14 -23.02 13.07
N LEU A 21 -32.80 -22.26 14.12
CA LEU A 21 -33.50 -21.01 14.44
C LEU A 21 -33.09 -19.85 13.52
N ASN A 22 -31.80 -19.72 13.21
CA ASN A 22 -31.31 -18.66 12.32
C ASN A 22 -31.78 -18.86 10.89
N VAL A 23 -31.82 -20.11 10.41
CA VAL A 23 -32.36 -20.46 9.09
C VAL A 23 -33.86 -20.17 9.02
N LEU A 24 -34.61 -20.45 10.09
CA LEU A 24 -36.04 -20.13 10.17
C LEU A 24 -36.27 -18.61 10.07
N ILE A 25 -35.54 -17.81 10.85
CA ILE A 25 -35.68 -16.34 10.85
C ILE A 25 -35.34 -15.75 9.48
N ILE A 26 -34.23 -16.17 8.87
CA ILE A 26 -33.80 -15.68 7.55
C ILE A 26 -34.84 -16.08 6.48
N SER A 27 -35.36 -17.31 6.52
CA SER A 27 -36.37 -17.77 5.56
C SER A 27 -37.69 -16.99 5.67
N THR A 28 -38.14 -16.68 6.89
CA THR A 28 -39.34 -15.86 7.12
C THR A 28 -39.15 -14.41 6.68
N GLY A 29 -37.98 -13.83 6.92
CA GLY A 29 -37.66 -12.46 6.48
C GLY A 29 -37.62 -12.35 4.95
N LEU A 30 -37.01 -13.32 4.27
CA LEU A 30 -36.94 -13.35 2.81
C LEU A 30 -38.34 -13.49 2.19
N GLY A 31 -39.20 -14.34 2.77
CA GLY A 31 -40.59 -14.49 2.32
C GLY A 31 -41.40 -13.21 2.44
N MET A 32 -41.23 -12.45 3.53
CA MET A 32 -41.92 -11.18 3.73
C MET A 32 -41.50 -10.11 2.70
N VAL A 33 -40.21 -10.03 2.37
CA VAL A 33 -39.69 -9.08 1.36
C VAL A 33 -40.19 -9.44 -0.03
N VAL A 34 -40.25 -10.73 -0.38
CA VAL A 34 -40.79 -11.18 -1.68
C VAL A 34 -42.29 -10.88 -1.78
N LEU A 35 -43.05 -11.10 -0.71
CA LEU A 35 -44.50 -10.82 -0.69
C LEU A 35 -44.81 -9.32 -0.78
N THR A 36 -44.08 -8.47 -0.06
CA THR A 36 -44.26 -7.01 -0.16
C THR A 36 -43.80 -6.47 -1.51
N GLY A 37 -42.71 -7.01 -2.07
CA GLY A 37 -42.24 -6.68 -3.41
C GLY A 37 -43.21 -7.11 -4.51
N TRP A 38 -43.76 -8.32 -4.42
CA TRP A 38 -44.76 -8.82 -5.37
C TRP A 38 -46.08 -8.04 -5.26
N GLY A 39 -46.52 -7.73 -4.04
CA GLY A 39 -47.71 -6.89 -3.80
C GLY A 39 -47.54 -5.47 -4.36
N LEU A 40 -46.39 -4.83 -4.12
CA LEU A 40 -46.08 -3.50 -4.66
C LEU A 40 -45.97 -3.54 -6.19
N SER A 41 -45.36 -4.59 -6.75
CA SER A 41 -45.26 -4.78 -8.20
C SER A 41 -46.62 -4.99 -8.85
N CYS A 42 -47.49 -5.85 -8.28
CA CYS A 42 -48.85 -6.04 -8.76
C CYS A 42 -49.69 -4.75 -8.62
N TRP A 43 -49.54 -4.01 -7.53
CA TRP A 43 -50.24 -2.74 -7.33
C TRP A 43 -49.80 -1.68 -8.33
N LEU A 44 -48.49 -1.48 -8.51
CA LEU A 44 -47.94 -0.57 -9.52
C LEU A 44 -48.37 -0.97 -10.94
N ASN A 45 -48.30 -2.26 -11.28
CA ASN A 45 -48.63 -2.74 -12.62
C ASN A 45 -50.15 -2.68 -12.89
N TYR A 46 -50.99 -2.90 -11.87
CA TYR A 46 -52.44 -2.70 -11.95
C TYR A 46 -52.76 -1.21 -12.18
N ASP A 47 -52.12 -0.31 -11.45
CA ASP A 47 -52.33 1.14 -11.56
C ASP A 47 -51.83 1.69 -12.91
N LEU A 48 -50.68 1.23 -13.39
CA LEU A 48 -50.17 1.50 -14.73
C LEU A 48 -51.11 0.96 -15.84
N SER A 49 -51.74 -0.20 -15.64
CA SER A 49 -52.72 -0.73 -16.60
C SER A 49 -54.03 0.06 -16.62
N GLN A 50 -54.45 0.62 -15.49
CA GLN A 50 -55.58 1.55 -15.42
C GLN A 50 -55.24 2.84 -16.15
N LEU A 51 -54.03 3.36 -15.96
CA LEU A 51 -53.54 4.56 -16.66
C LEU A 51 -53.44 4.34 -18.18
N GLY A 52 -52.97 3.16 -18.61
CA GLY A 52 -52.89 2.78 -20.03
C GLY A 52 -54.27 2.71 -20.69
N ARG A 53 -55.24 2.04 -20.06
CA ARG A 53 -56.64 2.00 -20.57
C ARG A 53 -57.31 3.37 -20.59
N PHE A 54 -56.94 4.24 -19.65
CA PHE A 54 -57.42 5.62 -19.60
C PHE A 54 -56.80 6.48 -20.71
N MET A 55 -55.51 6.28 -21.03
CA MET A 55 -54.86 6.95 -22.16
C MET A 55 -55.39 6.45 -23.51
N ASP A 56 -55.62 5.14 -23.67
CA ASP A 56 -56.20 4.56 -24.90
C ASP A 56 -57.64 5.03 -25.17
N GLY A 57 -58.40 5.34 -24.11
CA GLY A 57 -59.74 5.94 -24.21
C GLY A 57 -59.75 7.40 -24.67
N ILE A 58 -58.61 8.10 -24.60
CA ILE A 58 -58.47 9.52 -24.99
C ILE A 58 -57.94 9.65 -26.43
N THR A 59 -57.21 8.66 -26.94
CA THR A 59 -56.59 8.69 -28.28
C THR A 59 -57.42 8.10 -29.40
N SER A 60 -58.60 7.55 -29.13
CA SER A 60 -59.52 7.03 -30.16
C SER A 60 -60.71 7.99 -30.35
N PRO A 61 -60.73 8.83 -31.40
CA PRO A 61 -61.87 9.66 -31.69
C PRO A 61 -62.88 8.83 -32.48
N ASP A 62 -63.96 8.35 -31.85
CA ASP A 62 -65.13 7.95 -32.63
C ASP A 62 -66.45 8.44 -32.03
N LYS A 63 -67.34 8.68 -32.98
CA LYS A 63 -68.49 9.56 -32.99
C LYS A 63 -69.72 8.93 -32.35
N ASP A 64 -70.70 9.81 -32.17
CA ASP A 64 -72.12 9.52 -31.96
C ASP A 64 -72.53 9.07 -30.56
N THR A 65 -72.91 10.06 -29.75
CA THR A 65 -74.31 10.18 -29.30
C THR A 65 -74.54 11.57 -28.73
N GLY A 66 -75.28 12.38 -29.47
CA GLY A 66 -75.81 13.63 -28.96
C GLY A 66 -76.96 13.37 -28.00
N LEU A 67 -76.83 13.86 -26.77
CA LEU A 67 -77.93 14.36 -25.96
C LEU A 67 -77.44 15.61 -25.23
N GLY A 68 -78.18 16.69 -25.45
CA GLY A 68 -77.91 18.00 -24.88
C GLY A 68 -78.02 17.98 -23.36
N GLY A 69 -77.14 18.74 -22.71
CA GLY A 69 -77.13 18.84 -21.27
C GLY A 69 -75.97 19.69 -20.81
N ASN A 70 -76.26 20.96 -20.59
CA ASN A 70 -75.35 21.96 -20.06
C ASN A 70 -74.83 21.55 -18.68
N GLN A 71 -73.69 20.86 -18.64
CA GLN A 71 -72.88 20.70 -17.45
C GLN A 71 -71.42 20.81 -17.87
N LYS A 72 -70.92 22.05 -17.86
CA LYS A 72 -69.54 22.28 -17.47
C LYS A 72 -69.43 21.82 -16.03
N GLU A 73 -69.34 20.51 -15.81
CA GLU A 73 -68.90 19.97 -14.53
C GLU A 73 -67.48 20.49 -14.34
N HIS A 74 -67.39 21.56 -13.56
CA HIS A 74 -66.17 22.02 -12.94
C HIS A 74 -65.73 20.89 -11.99
N ASN A 75 -65.12 19.85 -12.55
CA ASN A 75 -64.69 18.67 -11.81
C ASN A 75 -63.27 18.96 -11.31
N PRO A 76 -63.08 19.38 -10.04
CA PRO A 76 -61.79 19.83 -9.53
C PRO A 76 -60.72 18.74 -9.63
N ARG A 77 -61.11 17.46 -9.66
CA ARG A 77 -60.21 16.33 -9.83
C ARG A 77 -59.57 16.24 -11.22
N LEU A 78 -60.26 16.64 -12.29
CA LEU A 78 -59.70 16.68 -13.65
C LEU A 78 -58.69 17.81 -13.80
N GLN A 79 -58.92 18.96 -13.14
CA GLN A 79 -57.95 20.05 -13.08
C GLN A 79 -56.72 19.67 -12.24
N GLU A 80 -56.90 18.98 -11.12
CA GLU A 80 -55.81 18.49 -10.27
C GLU A 80 -54.95 17.44 -10.98
N PHE A 81 -55.57 16.57 -11.79
CA PHE A 81 -54.88 15.58 -12.63
C PHE A 81 -54.03 16.23 -13.74
N THR A 82 -54.60 17.18 -14.48
CA THR A 82 -53.85 17.92 -15.52
C THR A 82 -52.70 18.76 -14.94
N ALA A 83 -52.88 19.31 -13.73
CA ALA A 83 -51.83 20.02 -13.01
C ALA A 83 -50.74 19.08 -12.48
N LEU A 84 -51.09 17.85 -12.11
CA LEU A 84 -50.14 16.82 -11.70
C LEU A 84 -49.28 16.34 -12.86
N ASP A 85 -49.87 16.09 -14.03
CA ASP A 85 -49.14 15.71 -15.26
C ASP A 85 -48.14 16.79 -15.68
N HIS A 86 -48.54 18.06 -15.59
CA HIS A 86 -47.64 19.18 -15.87
C HIS A 86 -46.45 19.23 -14.88
N LYS A 87 -46.69 18.97 -13.59
CA LYS A 87 -45.62 18.88 -12.58
C LYS A 87 -44.68 17.70 -12.81
N VAL A 88 -45.20 16.54 -13.22
CA VAL A 88 -44.38 15.36 -13.56
C VAL A 88 -43.49 15.64 -14.76
N LEU A 89 -44.03 16.31 -15.79
CA LEU A 89 -43.25 16.72 -16.96
C LEU A 89 -42.11 17.69 -16.60
N LEU A 90 -42.39 18.69 -15.75
CA LEU A 90 -41.38 19.63 -15.25
C LEU A 90 -40.31 18.93 -14.41
N LEU A 91 -40.69 17.96 -13.58
CA LEU A 91 -39.74 17.16 -12.80
C LEU A 91 -38.84 16.33 -13.73
N ALA A 92 -39.41 15.68 -14.74
CA ALA A 92 -38.65 14.90 -15.71
C ALA A 92 -37.65 15.77 -16.49
N GLN A 93 -38.03 16.98 -16.89
CA GLN A 93 -37.14 17.95 -17.51
C GLN A 93 -36.01 18.40 -16.57
N THR A 94 -36.34 18.66 -15.30
CA THR A 94 -35.35 19.06 -14.29
C THR A 94 -34.35 17.95 -14.01
N VAL A 95 -34.82 16.71 -13.89
CA VAL A 95 -33.95 15.52 -13.72
C VAL A 95 -33.05 15.32 -14.95
N ALA A 96 -33.59 15.49 -16.16
CA ALA A 96 -32.79 15.41 -17.39
C ALA A 96 -31.72 16.50 -17.45
N GLN A 97 -32.05 17.73 -17.06
CA GLN A 97 -31.12 18.84 -17.00
C GLN A 97 -30.02 18.62 -15.95
N LEU A 98 -30.38 18.23 -14.73
CA LEU A 98 -29.43 17.91 -13.66
C LEU A 98 -28.48 16.78 -14.07
N ARG A 99 -28.99 15.74 -14.74
CA ARG A 99 -28.15 14.65 -15.24
C ARG A 99 -27.14 15.14 -16.26
N LYS A 100 -27.54 16.07 -17.14
CA LYS A 100 -26.64 16.68 -18.13
C LYS A 100 -25.58 17.54 -17.47
N ASP A 101 -25.97 18.37 -16.50
CA ASP A 101 -25.04 19.25 -15.76
C ASP A 101 -24.03 18.44 -14.93
N LEU A 102 -24.48 17.34 -14.29
CA LEU A 102 -23.60 16.39 -13.61
C LEU A 102 -22.63 15.71 -14.58
N GLY A 103 -23.08 15.35 -15.79
CA GLY A 103 -22.23 14.82 -16.84
C GLY A 103 -21.13 15.82 -17.23
N HIS A 104 -21.49 17.07 -17.49
CA HIS A 104 -20.53 18.12 -17.82
C HIS A 104 -19.54 18.40 -16.68
N LEU A 105 -19.98 18.39 -15.42
CA LEU A 105 -19.10 18.59 -14.27
C LEU A 105 -18.12 17.42 -14.13
N ARG A 106 -18.59 16.18 -14.30
CA ARG A 106 -17.75 14.99 -14.29
C ARG A 106 -16.72 15.03 -15.40
N ASP A 107 -17.11 15.34 -16.64
CA ASP A 107 -16.19 15.41 -17.77
C ASP A 107 -15.09 16.46 -17.56
N ARG A 108 -15.44 17.62 -16.97
CA ARG A 108 -14.45 18.65 -16.59
C ARG A 108 -13.50 18.14 -15.52
N HIS A 109 -14.01 17.52 -14.45
CA HIS A 109 -13.17 16.95 -13.41
C HIS A 109 -12.25 15.85 -13.94
N ASP A 110 -12.76 14.96 -14.79
CA ASP A 110 -11.97 13.90 -15.41
C ASP A 110 -10.86 14.51 -16.31
N ALA A 111 -11.17 15.57 -17.07
CA ALA A 111 -10.18 16.29 -17.87
C ALA A 111 -9.12 17.01 -17.03
N GLU A 112 -9.52 17.69 -15.94
CA GLU A 112 -8.61 18.34 -14.99
C GLU A 112 -7.69 17.32 -14.31
N LEU A 113 -8.24 16.18 -13.88
CA LEU A 113 -7.47 15.08 -13.30
C LEU A 113 -6.48 14.49 -14.30
N MET A 114 -6.89 14.28 -15.56
CA MET A 114 -5.99 13.81 -16.61
C MET A 114 -4.86 14.82 -16.88
N ALA A 115 -5.18 16.12 -16.97
CA ALA A 115 -4.20 17.17 -17.17
C ALA A 115 -3.20 17.25 -16.01
N ALA A 116 -3.68 17.26 -14.76
CA ALA A 116 -2.84 17.29 -13.57
C ALA A 116 -1.95 16.02 -13.46
N LYS A 117 -2.50 14.85 -13.81
CA LYS A 117 -1.74 13.60 -13.88
C LYS A 117 -0.64 13.68 -14.94
N GLN A 118 -0.96 14.15 -16.13
CA GLN A 118 0.00 14.29 -17.22
C GLN A 118 1.12 15.28 -16.87
N GLU A 119 0.78 16.40 -16.24
CA GLU A 119 1.77 17.37 -15.75
C GLU A 119 2.70 16.74 -14.70
N THR A 120 2.13 16.00 -13.75
CA THR A 120 2.90 15.27 -12.74
C THR A 120 3.84 14.24 -13.37
N GLU A 121 3.36 13.49 -14.37
CA GLU A 121 4.19 12.51 -15.09
C GLU A 121 5.32 13.17 -15.87
N ILE A 122 5.05 14.30 -16.54
CA ILE A 122 6.07 15.07 -17.26
C ILE A 122 7.13 15.58 -16.26
N ALA A 123 6.70 16.14 -15.13
CA ALA A 123 7.60 16.63 -14.09
C ALA A 123 8.48 15.51 -13.51
N ASN A 124 7.90 14.34 -13.23
CA ASN A 124 8.64 13.17 -12.73
C ASN A 124 9.66 12.64 -13.74
N ARG A 125 9.28 12.55 -15.02
CA ARG A 125 10.21 12.16 -16.10
C ARG A 125 11.34 13.17 -16.24
N ALA A 126 11.04 14.46 -16.24
CA ALA A 126 12.05 15.52 -16.32
C ALA A 126 13.01 15.50 -15.13
N LYS A 127 12.49 15.37 -13.89
CA LYS A 127 13.28 15.22 -12.66
C LYS A 127 14.27 14.05 -12.79
N SER A 128 13.81 12.94 -13.36
CA SER A 128 14.58 11.72 -13.39
C SER A 128 15.62 11.68 -14.50
N ALA A 129 15.27 12.24 -15.67
CA ALA A 129 16.24 12.50 -16.72
C ALA A 129 17.34 13.46 -16.23
N PHE A 130 16.96 14.51 -15.49
CA PHE A 130 17.91 15.44 -14.90
C PHE A 130 18.86 14.75 -13.92
N ILE A 131 18.34 13.98 -12.96
CA ILE A 131 19.18 13.25 -11.99
C ILE A 131 20.08 12.23 -12.68
N GLY A 132 19.55 11.46 -13.64
CA GLY A 132 20.35 10.49 -14.40
C GLY A 132 21.50 11.14 -15.17
N ASN A 133 21.22 12.22 -15.90
CA ASN A 133 22.24 12.95 -16.66
C ASN A 133 23.28 13.59 -15.73
N MET A 134 22.83 14.31 -14.70
CA MET A 134 23.72 14.90 -13.71
C MET A 134 24.62 13.86 -13.05
N SER A 135 24.11 12.66 -12.76
CA SER A 135 24.96 11.61 -12.22
C SER A 135 26.07 11.18 -13.18
N HIS A 136 25.79 11.03 -14.47
CA HIS A 136 26.81 10.63 -15.44
C HIS A 136 27.87 11.73 -15.61
N GLU A 137 27.44 12.98 -15.63
CA GLU A 137 28.31 14.16 -15.71
C GLU A 137 29.13 14.36 -14.43
N LEU A 138 28.62 13.95 -13.26
CA LEU A 138 29.36 14.02 -11.99
C LEU A 138 30.28 12.82 -11.77
N ARG A 139 29.89 11.60 -12.20
CA ARG A 139 30.69 10.39 -12.03
C ARG A 139 32.02 10.49 -12.78
N THR A 140 32.02 11.07 -13.97
CA THR A 140 33.22 11.19 -14.82
C THR A 140 34.35 12.00 -14.17
N PRO A 141 34.15 13.28 -13.77
CA PRO A 141 35.19 14.05 -13.10
C PRO A 141 35.55 13.47 -11.72
N LEU A 142 34.57 12.90 -11.01
CA LEU A 142 34.82 12.28 -9.71
C LEU A 142 35.71 11.05 -9.82
N ASN A 143 35.47 10.19 -10.82
CA ASN A 143 36.35 9.05 -11.11
C ASN A 143 37.76 9.50 -11.48
N SER A 144 37.93 10.59 -12.22
CA SER A 144 39.25 11.15 -12.54
C SER A 144 40.00 11.60 -11.27
N ILE A 145 39.32 12.32 -10.37
CA ILE A 145 39.89 12.74 -9.07
C ILE A 145 40.28 11.52 -8.22
N MET A 146 39.41 10.50 -8.20
CA MET A 146 39.65 9.25 -7.48
C MET A 146 40.87 8.49 -8.02
N VAL A 147 41.02 8.37 -9.34
CA VAL A 147 42.19 7.74 -9.96
C VAL A 147 43.46 8.54 -9.65
N SER A 148 43.41 9.87 -9.75
CA SER A 148 44.55 10.72 -9.39
C SER A 148 44.96 10.57 -7.93
N ALA A 149 43.99 10.54 -7.01
CA ALA A 149 44.26 10.31 -5.59
C ALA A 149 44.84 8.91 -5.36
N GLN A 150 44.35 7.88 -6.05
CA GLN A 150 44.83 6.51 -5.91
C GLN A 150 46.25 6.33 -6.47
N ILE A 151 46.61 7.03 -7.54
CA ILE A 151 47.97 7.08 -8.07
C ILE A 151 48.91 7.77 -7.07
N LEU A 152 48.47 8.89 -6.49
CA LEU A 152 49.25 9.58 -5.47
C LEU A 152 49.43 8.72 -4.21
N GLU A 153 48.42 7.97 -3.78
CA GLU A 153 48.54 7.07 -2.62
C GLU A 153 49.67 6.02 -2.78
N MET A 154 50.00 5.67 -4.03
CA MET A 154 51.07 4.72 -4.36
C MET A 154 52.48 5.36 -4.42
N ASP A 155 52.59 6.68 -4.35
CA ASP A 155 53.87 7.38 -4.39
C ASP A 155 54.53 7.39 -3.00
N HIS A 156 55.70 6.75 -2.89
CA HIS A 156 56.45 6.61 -1.65
C HIS A 156 57.27 7.85 -1.28
N ASP A 157 57.40 8.83 -2.19
CA ASP A 157 58.13 10.08 -1.95
C ASP A 157 57.22 11.21 -1.41
N LEU A 158 55.92 10.94 -1.20
CA LEU A 158 55.00 11.92 -0.61
C LEU A 158 55.32 12.20 0.86
N SER A 159 55.21 13.48 1.24
CA SER A 159 55.24 13.84 2.66
C SER A 159 54.05 13.22 3.39
N MET A 160 54.22 12.96 4.68
CA MET A 160 53.17 12.38 5.54
C MET A 160 51.89 13.24 5.52
N GLU A 161 52.03 14.56 5.47
CA GLU A 161 50.92 15.51 5.37
C GLU A 161 50.20 15.42 4.00
N ALA A 162 50.94 15.28 2.91
CA ALA A 162 50.37 15.11 1.58
C ALA A 162 49.64 13.76 1.44
N GLN A 163 50.15 12.70 2.06
CA GLN A 163 49.52 11.39 2.09
C GLN A 163 48.18 11.42 2.86
N GLU A 164 48.10 12.21 3.93
CA GLU A 164 46.86 12.44 4.68
C GLU A 164 45.82 13.20 3.84
N TYR A 165 46.22 14.25 3.11
CA TYR A 165 45.33 14.96 2.18
C TYR A 165 44.82 14.07 1.04
N VAL A 166 45.68 13.24 0.45
CA VAL A 166 45.30 12.28 -0.60
C VAL A 166 44.25 11.30 -0.06
N THR A 167 44.45 10.78 1.16
CA THR A 167 43.50 9.90 1.83
C THR A 167 42.14 10.58 2.04
N ILE A 168 42.14 11.84 2.49
CA ILE A 168 40.92 12.64 2.70
C ILE A 168 40.17 12.88 1.38
N ILE A 169 40.89 13.24 0.31
CA ILE A 169 40.30 13.46 -1.02
C ILE A 169 39.66 12.17 -1.53
N TYR A 170 40.37 11.04 -1.41
CA TYR A 170 39.88 9.74 -1.84
C TYR A 170 38.61 9.32 -1.07
N GLN A 171 38.62 9.42 0.26
CA GLN A 171 37.45 9.11 1.09
C GLN A 171 36.25 10.02 0.78
N SER A 172 36.50 11.32 0.59
CA SER A 172 35.47 12.29 0.23
C SER A 172 34.86 12.00 -1.14
N GLY A 173 35.69 11.59 -2.10
CA GLY A 173 35.25 11.19 -3.43
C GLY A 173 34.38 9.94 -3.42
N GLN A 174 34.75 8.92 -2.63
CA GLN A 174 33.91 7.72 -2.44
C GLN A 174 32.54 8.07 -1.84
N ASN A 175 32.53 8.92 -0.81
CA ASN A 175 31.29 9.34 -0.16
C ASN A 175 30.37 10.10 -1.14
N LEU A 176 30.92 11.02 -1.94
CA LEU A 176 30.14 11.75 -2.94
C LEU A 176 29.57 10.81 -4.01
N LEU A 177 30.36 9.84 -4.48
CA LEU A 177 29.93 8.86 -5.47
C LEU A 177 28.79 8.00 -4.92
N GLN A 178 28.85 7.62 -3.65
CA GLN A 178 27.78 6.90 -2.96
C GLN A 178 26.50 7.76 -2.87
N LEU A 179 26.61 9.04 -2.50
CA LEU A 179 25.46 9.95 -2.43
C LEU A 179 24.78 10.12 -3.79
N ILE A 180 25.58 10.27 -4.85
CA ILE A 180 25.07 10.37 -6.22
C ILE A 180 24.33 9.09 -6.61
N ASN A 181 24.91 7.91 -6.36
CA ASN A 181 24.25 6.64 -6.67
C ASN A 181 22.92 6.49 -5.91
N ASN A 182 22.90 6.83 -4.61
CA ASN A 182 21.67 6.80 -3.81
C ASN A 182 20.59 7.74 -4.37
N LEU A 183 20.98 8.92 -4.86
CA LEU A 183 20.05 9.88 -5.46
C LEU A 183 19.44 9.34 -6.77
N ILE A 184 20.23 8.65 -7.59
CA ILE A 184 19.72 7.97 -8.79
C ILE A 184 18.73 6.87 -8.42
N ASP A 185 19.08 6.04 -7.44
CA ASP A 185 18.22 4.93 -7.03
C ASP A 185 16.89 5.43 -6.48
N LEU A 186 16.89 6.54 -5.73
CA LEU A 186 15.68 7.22 -5.28
C LEU A 186 14.85 7.74 -6.46
N SER A 187 15.49 8.35 -7.46
CA SER A 187 14.81 8.79 -8.69
C SER A 187 14.19 7.64 -9.49
N ARG A 188 14.82 6.46 -9.51
CA ARG A 188 14.26 5.26 -10.16
C ARG A 188 13.09 4.68 -9.39
N LEU A 189 13.14 4.76 -8.05
CA LEU A 189 12.06 4.32 -7.16
C LEU A 189 10.82 5.19 -7.32
N ASP A 190 10.97 6.52 -7.37
CA ASP A 190 9.87 7.48 -7.57
C ASP A 190 9.07 7.22 -8.87
N ASN A 191 9.71 6.66 -9.90
CA ASN A 191 9.07 6.38 -11.20
C ASN A 191 8.58 4.94 -11.38
N HIS A 192 8.58 4.10 -10.34
CA HIS A 192 8.26 2.67 -10.47
C HIS A 192 9.16 1.91 -11.48
N GLN A 193 10.35 2.45 -11.80
CA GLN A 193 11.30 1.85 -12.75
C GLN A 193 12.36 0.98 -12.05
N PHE A 194 12.31 0.90 -10.72
CA PHE A 194 13.23 0.10 -9.93
C PHE A 194 12.90 -1.39 -10.06
N LYS A 195 13.79 -2.17 -10.68
CA LYS A 195 13.67 -3.63 -10.77
C LYS A 195 14.53 -4.28 -9.69
N VAL A 196 13.92 -5.21 -8.95
CA VAL A 196 14.61 -6.06 -7.98
C VAL A 196 15.05 -7.33 -8.69
N GLU A 197 16.34 -7.64 -8.64
CA GLU A 197 16.89 -8.85 -9.27
C GLU A 197 17.02 -9.97 -8.23
N LEU A 198 16.02 -10.83 -8.13
CA LEU A 198 16.04 -11.94 -7.16
C LEU A 198 17.06 -13.00 -7.56
N GLN A 199 18.00 -13.27 -6.65
CA GLN A 199 19.00 -14.32 -6.76
C GLN A 199 19.07 -15.11 -5.45
N THR A 200 19.51 -16.36 -5.53
CA THR A 200 19.79 -17.14 -4.31
C THR A 200 21.05 -16.60 -3.64
N ILE A 201 20.91 -16.20 -2.38
CA ILE A 201 22.00 -15.68 -1.56
C ILE A 201 22.31 -16.69 -0.46
N GLU A 202 23.59 -17.00 -0.28
CA GLU A 202 24.07 -17.71 0.89
C GLU A 202 24.35 -16.73 2.03
N LEU A 203 23.67 -16.94 3.16
CA LEU A 203 23.70 -16.01 4.29
C LEU A 203 25.06 -16.00 5.01
N LYS A 204 25.69 -17.17 5.21
CA LYS A 204 26.99 -17.27 5.90
C LYS A 204 28.10 -16.48 5.17
N PRO A 205 28.32 -16.66 3.86
CA PRO A 205 29.28 -15.84 3.11
C PRO A 205 28.97 -14.35 3.17
N LEU A 206 27.70 -13.95 3.07
CA LEU A 206 27.30 -12.54 3.16
C LEU A 206 27.69 -11.92 4.51
N LEU A 207 27.33 -12.58 5.62
CA LEU A 207 27.66 -12.10 6.96
C LEU A 207 29.18 -12.07 7.19
N MET A 208 29.91 -13.07 6.68
CA MET A 208 31.36 -13.10 6.78
C MET A 208 32.02 -11.95 6.00
N GLN A 209 31.53 -11.63 4.80
CA GLN A 209 32.01 -10.48 4.04
C GLN A 209 31.76 -9.16 4.79
N LEU A 210 30.58 -8.97 5.37
CA LEU A 210 30.25 -7.78 6.15
C LEU A 210 31.14 -7.68 7.40
N LYS A 211 31.37 -8.80 8.10
CA LYS A 211 32.26 -8.85 9.26
C LYS A 211 33.68 -8.45 8.88
N THR A 212 34.23 -8.98 7.79
CA THR A 212 35.57 -8.63 7.29
C THR A 212 35.67 -7.16 6.90
N LEU A 213 34.62 -6.60 6.30
CA LEU A 213 34.58 -5.20 5.88
C LEU A 213 34.53 -4.21 7.06
N PHE A 214 33.82 -4.55 8.14
CA PHE A 214 33.53 -3.61 9.23
C PHE A 214 34.35 -3.82 10.50
N ASN A 215 34.91 -5.00 10.75
CA ASN A 215 35.80 -5.23 11.88
C ASN A 215 36.98 -4.24 11.94
N PRO A 216 37.70 -3.96 10.84
CA PRO A 216 38.79 -2.98 10.83
C PRO A 216 38.32 -1.56 11.16
N LYS A 217 37.04 -1.23 10.92
CA LYS A 217 36.44 0.09 11.21
C LYS A 217 35.98 0.22 12.65
N ALA A 218 35.54 -0.89 13.26
CA ALA A 218 35.09 -0.93 14.66
C ALA A 218 36.26 -0.97 15.66
N LYS A 219 37.33 -1.71 15.34
CA LYS A 219 38.50 -1.91 16.21
C LYS A 219 39.15 -0.60 16.71
N PRO A 220 39.45 0.40 15.87
CA PRO A 220 40.07 1.66 16.31
C PRO A 220 39.20 2.45 17.30
N LYS A 221 37.87 2.32 17.22
CA LYS A 221 36.93 2.92 18.18
C LYS A 221 36.78 2.10 19.48
N GLY A 222 37.45 0.95 19.60
CA GLY A 222 37.27 0.04 20.74
C GLY A 222 35.89 -0.62 20.79
N LEU A 223 35.18 -0.67 19.66
CA LEU A 223 33.85 -1.29 19.57
C LEU A 223 33.95 -2.79 19.30
N MET A 224 33.16 -3.58 20.01
CA MET A 224 32.97 -5.00 19.68
C MET A 224 31.87 -5.15 18.63
N LEU A 225 32.18 -5.81 17.51
CA LEU A 225 31.23 -6.10 16.43
C LEU A 225 30.91 -7.59 16.42
N SER A 226 29.65 -7.95 16.68
CA SER A 226 29.21 -9.34 16.78
C SER A 226 28.06 -9.62 15.82
N PHE A 227 28.07 -10.82 15.24
CA PHE A 227 27.02 -11.32 14.35
C PHE A 227 26.44 -12.60 14.97
N TYR A 228 25.13 -12.62 15.18
CA TYR A 228 24.39 -13.78 15.65
C TYR A 228 23.41 -14.23 14.57
N LEU A 229 23.35 -15.53 14.38
CA LEU A 229 22.47 -16.19 13.43
C LEU A 229 21.63 -17.20 14.21
N GLY A 230 20.33 -17.01 14.24
CA GLY A 230 19.40 -17.93 14.90
C GLY A 230 19.34 -19.29 14.21
N ASP A 231 19.14 -20.35 14.98
CA ASP A 231 19.18 -21.75 14.50
C ASP A 231 18.10 -22.07 13.45
N ARG A 232 16.98 -21.33 13.47
CA ARG A 232 15.84 -21.52 12.57
C ARG A 232 16.01 -20.80 11.22
N VAL A 233 17.08 -20.03 11.02
CA VAL A 233 17.26 -19.22 9.82
C VAL A 233 17.75 -20.09 8.65
N PRO A 234 17.06 -20.08 7.50
CA PRO A 234 17.56 -20.74 6.29
C PRO A 234 18.92 -20.17 5.88
N LEU A 235 19.87 -21.04 5.56
CA LEU A 235 21.21 -20.63 5.11
C LEU A 235 21.21 -20.03 3.70
N GLN A 236 20.12 -20.24 2.95
CA GLN A 236 19.90 -19.70 1.62
C GLN A 236 18.51 -19.06 1.54
N PHE A 237 18.42 -17.93 0.85
CA PHE A 237 17.16 -17.23 0.61
C PHE A 237 17.23 -16.46 -0.71
N GLN A 238 16.07 -16.11 -1.29
CA GLN A 238 16.01 -15.30 -2.50
C GLN A 238 15.88 -13.82 -2.16
N SER A 239 16.77 -13.00 -2.71
CA SER A 239 16.76 -11.54 -2.59
C SER A 239 17.66 -10.93 -3.66
N ASP A 240 17.63 -9.60 -3.78
CA ASP A 240 18.64 -8.87 -4.55
C ASP A 240 19.94 -8.71 -3.73
N PRO A 241 21.07 -9.32 -4.15
CA PRO A 241 22.31 -9.32 -3.38
C PRO A 241 22.94 -7.93 -3.27
N LEU A 242 22.86 -7.13 -4.34
CA LEU A 242 23.45 -5.80 -4.38
C LEU A 242 22.72 -4.90 -3.40
N ARG A 243 21.39 -4.88 -3.49
CA ARG A 243 20.54 -4.03 -2.64
C ARG A 243 20.59 -4.44 -1.19
N LEU A 244 20.57 -5.74 -0.90
CA LEU A 244 20.70 -6.22 0.47
C LEU A 244 22.04 -5.81 1.09
N LYS A 245 23.14 -5.94 0.33
CA LYS A 245 24.47 -5.54 0.80
C LYS A 245 24.54 -4.03 1.04
N GLU A 246 23.94 -3.22 0.18
CA GLU A 246 23.86 -1.76 0.36
C GLU A 246 23.11 -1.40 1.66
N ILE A 247 21.95 -2.00 1.89
CA ILE A 247 21.14 -1.78 3.10
C ILE A 247 21.95 -2.16 4.34
N LEU A 248 22.49 -3.38 4.39
CA LEU A 248 23.25 -3.86 5.55
C LEU A 248 24.51 -3.02 5.81
N THR A 249 25.22 -2.63 4.74
CA THR A 249 26.40 -1.76 4.83
C THR A 249 26.01 -0.41 5.42
N ASN A 250 24.89 0.17 4.99
CA ASN A 250 24.39 1.44 5.51
C ASN A 250 24.05 1.37 7.00
N LEU A 251 23.33 0.33 7.40
CA LEU A 251 22.93 0.12 8.79
C LEU A 251 24.13 -0.12 9.71
N ILE A 252 25.05 -1.02 9.32
CA ILE A 252 26.25 -1.34 10.14
C ILE A 252 27.18 -0.12 10.23
N ARG A 253 27.38 0.61 9.12
CA ARG A 253 28.18 1.83 9.12
C ARG A 253 27.59 2.86 10.08
N ASN A 254 26.27 3.08 10.03
CA ASN A 254 25.59 4.01 10.93
C ASN A 254 25.71 3.54 12.39
N ALA A 255 25.53 2.25 12.66
CA ALA A 255 25.69 1.71 14.02
C ALA A 255 27.10 1.96 14.58
N ILE A 256 28.16 1.75 13.79
CA ILE A 256 29.54 2.03 14.21
C ILE A 256 29.80 3.54 14.33
N GLN A 257 29.25 4.36 13.44
CA GLN A 257 29.42 5.80 13.44
C GLN A 257 28.84 6.44 14.72
N TYR A 258 27.63 6.04 15.09
CA TYR A 258 26.87 6.62 16.20
C TYR A 258 27.02 5.88 17.54
N THR A 259 27.87 4.85 17.59
CA THR A 259 28.26 4.21 18.85
C THR A 259 29.67 4.68 19.23
N ASP A 260 29.78 5.27 20.42
CA ASP A 260 31.07 5.79 20.92
C ASP A 260 31.86 4.72 21.67
N ARG A 261 31.18 3.89 22.49
CA ARG A 261 31.77 2.80 23.26
C ARG A 261 30.78 1.65 23.39
N GLY A 262 31.29 0.42 23.53
CA GLY A 262 30.46 -0.77 23.76
C GLY A 262 30.44 -1.72 22.56
N THR A 263 29.25 -2.20 22.19
CA THR A 263 29.08 -3.31 21.24
C THR A 263 28.00 -3.00 20.21
N VAL A 264 28.27 -3.35 18.95
CA VAL A 264 27.29 -3.38 17.86
C VAL A 264 26.99 -4.84 17.56
N ILE A 265 25.70 -5.21 17.64
CA ILE A 265 25.24 -6.58 17.45
C ILE A 265 24.32 -6.63 16.23
N ILE A 266 24.66 -7.48 15.27
CA ILE A 266 23.79 -7.85 14.15
C ILE A 266 23.15 -9.19 14.50
N ASN A 267 21.84 -9.19 14.72
CA ASN A 267 21.08 -10.41 14.97
C ASN A 267 20.21 -10.75 13.76
N VAL A 268 20.23 -12.02 13.35
CA VAL A 268 19.46 -12.52 12.22
C VAL A 268 18.58 -13.65 12.72
N ASP A 269 17.26 -13.43 12.68
CA ASP A 269 16.23 -14.38 13.09
C ASP A 269 15.18 -14.56 11.99
N LEU A 270 14.55 -15.73 11.98
CA LEU A 270 13.39 -15.99 11.13
C LEU A 270 12.19 -15.24 11.73
N ALA A 271 11.61 -14.32 10.97
CA ALA A 271 10.42 -13.60 11.41
C ALA A 271 9.26 -14.58 11.57
N ASP A 272 8.60 -14.57 12.73
CA ASP A 272 7.33 -15.27 12.91
C ASP A 272 6.30 -14.66 11.94
N SER A 273 5.42 -15.49 11.38
CA SER A 273 4.55 -15.17 10.23
C SER A 273 3.42 -14.17 10.52
N ASN A 274 3.59 -13.25 11.48
CA ASN A 274 2.66 -12.16 11.74
C ASN A 274 3.25 -10.83 11.23
N PRO A 275 2.83 -10.33 10.05
CA PRO A 275 3.39 -9.13 9.50
C PRO A 275 2.80 -7.89 10.19
N ILE A 276 3.70 -7.03 10.70
CA ILE A 276 3.53 -5.59 10.98
C ILE A 276 2.93 -5.20 12.36
N HIS A 277 3.83 -4.59 13.16
CA HIS A 277 3.60 -3.65 14.28
C HIS A 277 2.76 -4.09 15.49
N GLN A 278 3.43 -4.68 16.47
CA GLN A 278 3.32 -4.17 17.84
C GLN A 278 4.70 -3.68 18.29
N GLY A 279 4.75 -2.44 18.77
CA GLY A 279 5.88 -1.90 19.54
C GLY A 279 6.13 -2.71 20.82
N PRO A 280 7.20 -2.39 21.56
CA PRO A 280 8.06 -3.36 22.21
C PRO A 280 7.34 -4.11 23.34
N SER A 281 6.84 -5.31 23.03
CA SER A 281 6.46 -6.27 24.05
C SER A 281 7.70 -7.11 24.36
N SER A 282 8.37 -6.70 25.43
CA SER A 282 9.21 -7.49 26.33
C SER A 282 9.37 -8.97 25.99
N SER A 283 10.40 -9.30 25.23
CA SER A 283 11.11 -10.57 25.34
C SER A 283 12.51 -10.37 24.79
N TYR A 284 13.34 -9.69 25.59
CA TYR A 284 14.78 -9.86 25.52
C TYR A 284 15.03 -11.36 25.68
N HIS A 285 15.33 -12.07 24.59
CA HIS A 285 16.00 -13.35 24.71
C HIS A 285 17.27 -13.09 25.51
N SER A 286 17.31 -13.70 26.69
CA SER A 286 18.41 -13.65 27.63
C SER A 286 19.75 -13.82 26.90
N PHE A 287 20.55 -12.76 26.89
CA PHE A 287 21.91 -12.80 26.41
C PHE A 287 22.67 -13.91 27.14
N PRO A 288 23.43 -14.78 26.46
CA PRO A 288 24.43 -15.57 27.16
C PRO A 288 25.40 -14.59 27.84
N PRO A 289 25.76 -14.80 29.12
CA PRO A 289 26.68 -13.91 29.81
C PRO A 289 28.01 -13.87 29.06
N LEU A 290 28.57 -12.67 28.94
CA LEU A 290 29.93 -12.45 28.43
C LEU A 290 30.89 -13.31 29.25
N GLN A 291 31.29 -14.47 28.72
CA GLN A 291 32.42 -15.19 29.26
C GLN A 291 33.67 -14.37 28.95
N THR A 292 34.11 -13.61 29.94
CA THR A 292 35.50 -13.16 30.05
C THR A 292 36.40 -14.39 30.03
N MET A 293 36.98 -14.71 28.88
CA MET A 293 38.16 -15.57 28.85
C MET A 293 39.36 -14.73 29.27
N ALA A 294 39.59 -14.71 30.58
CA ALA A 294 40.89 -14.48 31.16
C ALA A 294 41.65 -15.81 31.14
N ASN A 295 42.59 -15.93 30.20
CA ASN A 295 43.93 -16.52 30.34
C ASN A 295 44.63 -16.51 28.98
#